data_AF-A0A6M3Y0B6-F1
#
_entry.id   AF-A0A6M3Y0B6-F1
#
_cell.length_a   1.000
_cell.length_b   1.000
_cell.length_c   1.000
_cell.angle_alpha   90.00
_cell.angle_beta   90.00
_cell.angle_gamma   90.00
#
_symmetry.space_group_name_H-M   'P 1'
#
loop_
_entity.id
_entity.type
_entity.pdbx_description
1 polymer ?
#
loop_
_entity_poly.entity_id
_entity_poly.type
_entity_poly.pdbx_seq_one_letter_code
_entity_poly.pdbx_strand_id
1 'polypeptide(L)'
;MNTLPQAPPTRMIGYVRVSPHPDSKENPSESPENQERIILKVVENLGARYLKTYCDRDKSAYKLAFARRPAARELLLDAQRGDVIVVASLDRIERGGSRRVFNVLDTFKRLGLGLHAVREFGERRVPNETAFDELLLSAMAFGARWEAEQAKERALEMHRVLRHRGMRQSLHPSVGYRFEIVPHPEQPGKTITLVVPDLVDASICVEIWRRYKSGWSFPTIAT
;
A
#
# COMPACT_ATOMS: atom_id res chain seq x y z
N MET A 1 32.34 41.38 -12.79
CA MET A 1 32.09 40.02 -12.26
C MET A 1 30.62 39.96 -11.87
N ASN A 2 29.79 39.31 -12.68
CA ASN A 2 28.35 39.23 -12.46
C ASN A 2 28.10 37.99 -11.58
N THR A 3 27.90 38.17 -10.28
CA THR A 3 27.51 37.09 -9.37
C THR A 3 26.09 36.68 -9.72
N LEU A 4 25.93 35.50 -10.33
CA LEU A 4 24.62 34.89 -10.52
C LEU A 4 23.90 34.82 -9.16
N PRO A 5 22.59 35.11 -9.10
CA PRO A 5 21.84 34.98 -7.87
C PRO A 5 21.92 33.53 -7.39
N GLN A 6 22.52 33.31 -6.22
CA GLN A 6 22.50 31.98 -5.61
C GLN A 6 21.04 31.61 -5.34
N ALA A 7 20.63 30.44 -5.82
CA ALA A 7 19.30 29.90 -5.54
C ALA A 7 19.07 29.88 -4.02
N PRO A 8 17.86 30.23 -3.54
CA PRO A 8 17.57 30.18 -2.12
C PRO A 8 17.85 28.77 -1.58
N PRO A 9 18.38 28.64 -0.35
CA PRO A 9 18.70 27.36 0.24
C PRO A 9 17.46 26.48 0.26
N THR A 10 17.61 25.23 -0.22
CA THR A 10 16.53 24.24 -0.25
C THR A 10 15.85 24.16 1.11
N ARG A 11 14.53 24.27 1.13
CA ARG A 11 13.75 24.16 2.37
C ARG A 11 13.46 22.69 2.65
N MET A 12 13.81 22.24 3.85
CA MET A 12 13.69 20.86 4.29
C MET A 12 12.64 20.72 5.40
N ILE A 13 11.83 19.68 5.28
CA ILE A 13 10.73 19.37 6.19
C ILE A 13 10.92 17.96 6.74
N GLY A 14 10.96 17.82 8.06
CA GLY A 14 11.10 16.51 8.69
C GLY A 14 9.78 15.76 8.79
N TYR A 15 9.82 14.45 8.60
CA TYR A 15 8.69 13.57 8.93
C TYR A 15 9.14 12.38 9.76
N VAL A 16 8.48 12.22 10.91
CA VAL A 16 8.74 11.18 11.89
C VAL A 16 7.48 10.38 12.12
N ARG A 17 7.66 9.08 12.38
CA ARG A 17 6.55 8.19 12.74
C ARG A 17 6.93 7.32 13.93
N VAL A 18 6.01 7.24 14.88
CA VAL A 18 6.11 6.28 15.99
C VAL A 18 5.56 4.94 15.51
N SER A 19 6.36 3.87 15.59
CA SER A 19 5.87 2.52 15.31
C SER A 19 5.27 1.92 16.58
N PRO A 20 4.03 1.39 16.57
CA PRO A 20 3.37 0.80 17.74
C PRO A 20 3.98 -0.52 18.26
N HIS A 21 5.18 -0.93 17.82
CA HIS A 21 5.72 -2.24 18.21
C HIS A 21 6.06 -2.21 19.71
N PRO A 22 5.66 -3.22 20.51
CA PRO A 22 6.00 -3.30 21.94
C PRO A 22 7.51 -3.24 22.22
N ASP A 23 8.35 -3.62 21.23
CA ASP A 23 9.81 -3.60 21.29
C ASP A 23 10.43 -2.21 21.04
N SER A 24 9.61 -1.17 20.82
CA SER A 24 10.09 0.20 20.63
C SER A 24 10.74 0.80 21.89
N LYS A 25 10.52 0.19 23.06
CA LYS A 25 11.28 0.47 24.29
C LYS A 25 12.68 -0.16 24.29
N GLU A 26 12.92 -1.21 23.50
CA GLU A 26 14.18 -1.95 23.46
C GLU A 26 15.12 -1.52 22.33
N ASN A 27 14.62 -0.82 21.31
CA ASN A 27 15.43 -0.24 20.24
C ASN A 27 15.41 1.30 20.26
N PRO A 28 16.27 1.94 21.07
CA PRO A 28 16.35 3.40 21.15
C PRO A 28 16.68 4.06 19.81
N SER A 29 17.29 3.35 18.87
CA SER A 29 17.58 3.82 17.50
C SER A 29 16.34 4.12 16.66
N GLU A 30 15.16 3.62 17.04
CA GLU A 30 13.89 3.86 16.35
C GLU A 30 13.02 4.93 17.02
N SER A 31 13.47 5.52 18.13
CA SER A 31 12.69 6.53 18.86
C SER A 31 12.42 7.76 17.99
N PRO A 32 11.27 8.44 18.15
CA PRO A 32 10.95 9.66 17.41
C PRO A 32 12.01 10.75 17.56
N GLU A 33 12.58 10.87 18.77
CA GLU A 33 13.63 11.83 19.10
C GLU A 33 14.93 11.53 18.35
N ASN A 34 15.29 10.25 18.24
CA ASN A 34 16.45 9.85 17.45
C ASN A 34 16.23 10.05 15.95
N GLN A 35 15.02 9.79 15.44
CA GLN A 35 14.68 10.08 14.04
C GLN A 35 14.79 11.58 13.75
N GLU A 36 14.24 12.43 14.63
CA GLU A 36 14.33 13.88 14.51
C GLU A 36 15.79 14.37 14.57
N ARG A 37 16.60 13.83 15.50
CA ARG A 37 18.02 14.14 15.59
C ARG A 37 18.78 13.80 14.30
N ILE A 38 18.47 12.65 13.69
CA ILE A 38 19.05 12.23 12.41
C ILE A 38 18.65 13.21 11.30
N ILE A 39 17.37 13.58 11.22
CA ILE A 39 16.86 14.54 10.25
C ILE A 39 17.58 15.90 10.40
N LEU A 40 17.62 16.44 11.62
CA LEU A 40 18.25 17.73 11.91
C LEU A 40 19.72 17.76 11.52
N LYS A 41 20.48 16.69 11.82
CA LYS A 41 21.89 16.56 11.43
C LYS A 41 22.07 16.62 9.91
N VAL A 42 21.18 15.98 9.15
CA VAL A 42 21.23 16.04 7.68
C VAL A 42 20.91 17.43 7.16
N VAL A 43 19.90 18.10 7.73
CA VAL A 43 19.55 19.46 7.34
C VAL A 43 20.71 20.43 7.59
N GLU A 44 21.38 20.29 8.74
CA GLU A 44 22.59 21.05 9.09
C GLU A 44 23.75 20.76 8.13
N ASN A 45 24.06 19.48 7.88
CA ASN A 45 25.13 19.07 6.96
C ASN A 45 24.95 19.61 5.54
N LEU A 46 23.69 19.74 5.09
CA LEU A 46 23.35 20.23 3.75
C LEU A 46 23.22 21.76 3.69
N GLY A 47 23.36 22.47 4.81
CA GLY A 47 23.16 23.92 4.88
C GLY A 47 21.75 24.35 4.45
N ALA A 48 20.77 23.45 4.59
CA ALA A 48 19.40 23.65 4.13
C ALA A 48 18.58 24.43 5.18
N ARG A 49 17.50 25.08 4.72
CA ARG A 49 16.58 25.76 5.64
C ARG A 49 15.61 24.76 6.24
N TYR A 50 15.73 24.48 7.53
CA TYR A 50 14.76 23.65 8.24
C TYR A 50 13.44 24.39 8.49
N LEU A 51 12.29 23.74 8.23
CA LEU A 51 10.96 24.28 8.57
C LEU A 51 10.49 23.79 9.95
N LYS A 52 10.10 22.52 10.02
CA LYS A 52 9.69 21.80 11.24
C LYS A 52 9.61 20.30 10.95
N THR A 53 9.43 19.49 11.99
CA THR A 53 9.12 18.07 11.87
C THR A 53 7.64 17.81 12.15
N TYR A 54 7.03 16.98 11.31
CA TYR A 54 5.68 16.45 11.52
C TYR A 54 5.78 15.03 12.06
N CYS A 55 4.98 14.73 13.08
CA CYS A 55 5.04 13.44 13.77
C CYS A 55 3.67 12.76 13.76
N ASP A 56 3.58 11.60 13.09
CA ASP A 56 2.43 10.72 13.25
C ASP A 56 2.64 9.78 14.45
N ARG A 57 1.91 10.05 15.53
CA ARG A 57 1.82 9.17 16.70
C ARG A 57 0.76 8.09 16.42
N ASP A 58 1.20 6.83 16.42
CA ASP A 58 0.34 5.65 16.57
C ASP A 58 -0.63 5.29 15.41
N LYS A 59 -0.37 5.77 14.19
CA LYS A 59 -1.13 5.34 12.99
C LYS A 59 -0.34 4.33 12.18
N SER A 60 -0.89 3.11 12.09
CA SER A 60 -0.31 2.00 11.34
C SER A 60 -0.13 2.34 9.86
N ALA A 61 1.13 2.38 9.41
CA ALA A 61 1.52 2.51 8.01
C ALA A 61 1.00 1.37 7.11
N TYR A 62 0.51 0.27 7.70
CA TYR A 62 -0.15 -0.81 6.97
C TYR A 62 -1.60 -0.48 6.59
N LYS A 63 -2.31 0.31 7.40
CA LYS A 63 -3.75 0.57 7.24
C LYS A 63 -4.05 1.90 6.54
N LEU A 64 -3.20 2.92 6.72
CA LEU A 64 -3.45 4.26 6.20
C LEU A 64 -2.32 4.73 5.28
N ALA A 65 -2.68 5.04 4.03
CA ALA A 65 -1.76 5.66 3.06
C ALA A 65 -1.21 6.99 3.59
N PHE A 66 0.04 7.32 3.24
CA PHE A 66 0.79 8.49 3.70
C PHE A 66 -0.05 9.77 3.68
N ALA A 67 -0.60 10.14 2.53
CA ALA A 67 -1.40 11.36 2.37
C ALA A 67 -2.69 11.41 3.21
N ARG A 68 -3.14 10.28 3.78
CA ARG A 68 -4.31 10.22 4.66
C ARG A 68 -3.95 10.33 6.14
N ARG A 69 -2.67 10.27 6.51
CA ARG A 69 -2.25 10.41 7.91
C ARG A 69 -2.30 11.88 8.31
N PRO A 70 -2.73 12.23 9.54
CA PRO A 70 -2.91 13.62 9.94
C PRO A 70 -1.64 14.46 9.77
N ALA A 71 -0.52 14.01 10.31
CA ALA A 71 0.71 14.80 10.29
C ALA A 71 1.29 14.88 8.86
N ALA A 72 1.22 13.79 8.10
CA ALA A 72 1.60 13.79 6.69
C ALA A 72 0.70 14.70 5.82
N ARG A 73 -0.61 14.78 6.13
CA ARG A 73 -1.54 15.67 5.42
C ARG A 73 -1.23 17.14 5.72
N GLU A 74 -0.97 17.48 6.97
CA GLU A 74 -0.54 18.82 7.37
C GLU A 74 0.80 19.18 6.71
N LEU A 75 1.73 18.24 6.67
CA LEU A 75 3.00 18.38 5.96
C LEU A 75 2.78 18.74 4.49
N LEU A 76 1.92 17.97 3.79
CA LEU A 76 1.64 18.20 2.37
C LEU A 76 0.92 19.53 2.10
N LEU A 77 0.19 20.08 3.08
CA LEU A 77 -0.47 21.38 2.96
C LEU A 77 0.51 22.55 3.15
N ASP A 78 1.49 22.41 4.03
CA ASP A 78 2.51 23.43 4.30
C ASP A 78 3.68 23.38 3.29
N ALA A 79 3.85 22.24 2.62
CA ALA A 79 4.88 22.02 1.62
C ALA A 79 4.69 22.90 0.37
N GLN A 80 5.79 23.39 -0.16
CA GLN A 80 5.87 24.20 -1.37
C GLN A 80 6.73 23.49 -2.42
N ARG A 81 6.46 23.78 -3.69
CA ARG A 81 7.29 23.26 -4.79
C ARG A 81 8.76 23.62 -4.55
N GLY A 82 9.64 22.63 -4.64
CA GLY A 82 11.07 22.74 -4.35
C GLY A 82 11.47 22.32 -2.94
N ASP A 83 10.51 22.09 -2.03
CA ASP A 83 10.81 21.55 -0.70
C ASP A 83 11.28 20.10 -0.78
N VAL A 84 12.11 19.68 0.18
CA VAL A 84 12.54 18.30 0.35
C VAL A 84 12.02 17.75 1.67
N ILE A 85 11.29 16.65 1.59
CA ILE A 85 10.81 15.91 2.75
C ILE A 85 11.94 14.99 3.21
N VAL A 86 12.31 15.06 4.48
CA VAL A 86 13.40 14.30 5.09
C VAL A 86 12.83 13.29 6.08
N VAL A 87 13.20 12.03 5.94
CA VAL A 87 12.79 10.93 6.81
C VAL A 87 13.99 10.09 7.21
N ALA A 88 13.96 9.50 8.39
CA ALA A 88 15.04 8.62 8.83
C ALA A 88 15.23 7.40 7.91
N SER A 89 14.14 6.87 7.37
CA SER A 89 14.12 5.74 6.43
C SER A 89 12.81 5.67 5.64
N LEU A 90 12.79 4.97 4.50
CA LEU A 90 11.59 4.83 3.66
C LEU A 90 10.43 4.11 4.37
N ASP A 91 10.72 3.22 5.32
CA ASP A 91 9.69 2.52 6.10
C ASP A 91 8.92 3.45 7.08
N ARG A 92 9.40 4.68 7.27
CA ARG A 92 8.64 5.73 7.97
C ARG A 92 7.53 6.27 7.09
N ILE A 93 7.76 6.36 5.78
CA ILE A 93 6.75 6.80 4.81
C ILE A 93 5.69 5.74 4.60
N GLU A 94 6.04 4.50 4.27
CA GLU A 94 5.07 3.44 3.99
C GLU A 94 5.59 2.07 4.43
N ARG A 95 4.69 1.21 4.93
CA ARG A 95 4.94 -0.21 5.19
C ARG A 95 3.90 -1.03 4.44
N GLY A 96 4.32 -1.87 3.51
CA GLY A 96 3.40 -2.70 2.70
C GLY A 96 3.83 -2.93 1.27
N GLY A 97 5.13 -2.96 1.01
CA GLY A 97 5.70 -3.23 -0.31
C GLY A 97 6.00 -1.98 -1.12
N SER A 98 6.87 -2.18 -2.10
CA SER A 98 7.42 -1.16 -3.01
C SER A 98 6.34 -0.34 -3.73
N ARG A 99 5.21 -0.95 -4.13
CA ARG A 99 4.08 -0.26 -4.79
C ARG A 99 3.54 0.95 -4.00
N ARG A 100 3.46 0.86 -2.67
CA ARG A 100 2.94 1.97 -1.85
C ARG A 100 3.91 3.13 -1.79
N VAL A 101 5.21 2.83 -1.72
CA VAL A 101 6.28 3.82 -1.79
C VAL A 101 6.21 4.57 -3.14
N PHE A 102 5.97 3.87 -4.25
CA PHE A 102 5.79 4.52 -5.55
C PHE A 102 4.68 5.56 -5.60
N ASN A 103 3.53 5.26 -5.01
CA ASN A 103 2.42 6.21 -5.00
C ASN A 103 2.79 7.50 -4.26
N VAL A 104 3.59 7.40 -3.20
CA VAL A 104 4.09 8.58 -2.48
C VAL A 104 5.09 9.35 -3.33
N LEU A 105 6.06 8.66 -3.94
CA LEU A 105 7.07 9.27 -4.81
C LEU A 105 6.43 9.99 -6.00
N ASP A 106 5.41 9.39 -6.62
CA ASP A 106 4.65 10.00 -7.71
C ASP A 106 3.83 11.22 -7.24
N THR A 107 3.28 11.17 -6.02
CA THR A 107 2.61 12.32 -5.41
C THR A 107 3.60 13.47 -5.20
N PHE A 108 4.79 13.18 -4.64
CA PHE A 108 5.82 14.19 -4.40
C PHE A 108 6.31 14.79 -5.71
N LYS A 109 6.56 13.96 -6.73
CA LYS A 109 6.95 14.42 -8.06
C LYS A 109 5.90 15.38 -8.66
N ARG A 110 4.61 15.05 -8.59
CA ARG A 110 3.53 15.91 -9.08
C ARG A 110 3.42 17.24 -8.32
N LEU A 111 3.72 17.24 -7.03
CA LEU A 111 3.78 18.44 -6.19
C LEU A 111 5.12 19.19 -6.32
N GLY A 112 6.09 18.63 -7.07
CA GLY A 112 7.44 19.16 -7.21
C GLY A 112 8.22 19.16 -5.90
N LEU A 113 7.98 18.17 -5.05
CA LEU A 113 8.67 17.93 -3.78
C LEU A 113 9.77 16.87 -3.97
N GLY A 114 10.88 17.04 -3.28
CA GLY A 114 11.92 16.02 -3.16
C GLY A 114 11.70 15.11 -1.94
N LEU A 115 12.37 13.96 -1.95
CA LEU A 115 12.44 13.04 -0.81
C LEU A 115 13.91 12.75 -0.48
N HIS A 116 14.24 12.81 0.81
CA HIS A 116 15.49 12.32 1.36
C HIS A 116 15.23 11.33 2.49
N ALA A 117 15.58 10.06 2.25
CA ALA A 117 15.54 9.00 3.26
C ALA A 117 16.96 8.68 3.76
N VAL A 118 17.28 9.06 5.00
CA VAL A 118 18.67 9.09 5.48
C VAL A 118 19.33 7.70 5.49
N ARG A 119 18.57 6.64 5.82
CA ARG A 119 19.09 5.28 5.85
C ARG A 119 19.48 4.77 4.46
N GLU A 120 18.70 5.13 3.44
CA GLU A 120 18.89 4.67 2.06
C GLU A 120 19.89 5.53 1.29
N PHE A 121 19.97 6.83 1.58
CA PHE A 121 20.76 7.80 0.82
C PHE A 121 21.97 8.39 1.56
N GLY A 122 22.10 8.14 2.86
CA GLY A 122 23.16 8.67 3.70
C GLY A 122 23.01 10.17 4.02
N GLU A 123 23.93 10.72 4.82
CA GLU A 123 23.79 12.07 5.40
C GLU A 123 24.23 13.23 4.47
N ARG A 124 24.76 12.95 3.27
CA ARG A 124 25.49 13.93 2.43
C ARG A 124 24.83 14.31 1.10
N ARG A 125 23.61 13.86 0.83
CA ARG A 125 22.96 14.03 -0.49
C ARG A 125 21.62 14.73 -0.30
N VAL A 126 21.35 15.89 -0.93
CA VAL A 126 20.38 16.15 -2.04
C VAL A 126 20.47 17.66 -2.40
N PRO A 127 20.29 18.09 -3.67
CA PRO A 127 18.95 18.20 -4.29
C PRO A 127 18.84 17.70 -5.76
N ASN A 128 17.70 17.06 -6.08
CA ASN A 128 16.94 17.09 -7.35
C ASN A 128 17.60 16.84 -8.72
N GLU A 129 18.82 16.35 -8.82
CA GLU A 129 19.41 16.01 -10.12
C GLU A 129 20.29 14.78 -9.97
N THR A 130 19.89 13.66 -10.58
CA THR A 130 20.78 12.76 -11.33
C THR A 130 20.05 11.47 -11.68
N ALA A 131 20.43 10.87 -12.82
CA ALA A 131 20.01 9.56 -13.29
C ALA A 131 20.05 8.43 -12.23
N PHE A 132 20.75 8.62 -11.11
CA PHE A 132 20.74 7.69 -9.99
C PHE A 132 19.40 7.66 -9.22
N ASP A 133 18.73 8.80 -9.06
CA ASP A 133 17.42 8.84 -8.41
C ASP A 133 16.38 8.16 -9.31
N GLU A 134 16.46 8.39 -10.62
CA GLU A 134 15.68 7.65 -11.63
C GLU A 134 16.03 6.17 -11.67
N LEU A 135 17.31 5.79 -11.55
CA LEU A 135 17.76 4.40 -11.49
C LEU A 135 17.22 3.70 -10.25
N LEU A 136 17.27 4.36 -9.09
CA LEU A 136 16.77 3.78 -7.85
C LEU A 136 15.24 3.67 -7.88
N LEU A 137 14.54 4.71 -8.35
CA LEU A 137 13.11 4.66 -8.65
C LEU A 137 12.80 3.50 -9.60
N SER A 138 13.59 3.30 -10.66
CA SER A 138 13.40 2.23 -11.65
C SER A 138 13.66 0.85 -11.05
N ALA A 139 14.70 0.69 -10.23
CA ALA A 139 15.04 -0.57 -9.56
C ALA A 139 13.98 -0.96 -8.53
N MET A 140 13.52 0.01 -7.74
CA MET A 140 12.41 -0.19 -6.83
C MET A 140 11.12 -0.52 -7.61
N ALA A 141 10.90 0.09 -8.79
CA ALA A 141 9.68 -0.10 -9.59
C ALA A 141 9.65 -1.48 -10.22
N PHE A 142 10.82 -1.94 -10.65
CA PHE A 142 11.04 -3.31 -11.06
C PHE A 142 10.73 -4.28 -9.91
N GLY A 143 11.23 -4.02 -8.70
CA GLY A 143 10.88 -4.81 -7.51
C GLY A 143 9.36 -4.88 -7.27
N ALA A 144 8.65 -3.77 -7.43
CA ALA A 144 7.19 -3.73 -7.31
C ALA A 144 6.45 -4.57 -8.34
N ARG A 145 6.91 -4.54 -9.59
CA ARG A 145 6.35 -5.38 -10.65
C ARG A 145 6.60 -6.84 -10.34
N TRP A 146 7.81 -7.19 -9.92
CA TRP A 146 8.15 -8.57 -9.58
C TRP A 146 7.30 -9.11 -8.42
N GLU A 147 7.09 -8.34 -7.35
CA GLU A 147 6.19 -8.73 -6.26
C GLU A 147 4.76 -9.01 -6.74
N ALA A 148 4.26 -8.18 -7.67
CA ALA A 148 2.93 -8.37 -8.26
C ALA A 148 2.86 -9.60 -9.18
N GLU A 149 3.91 -9.85 -9.96
CA GLU A 149 4.05 -11.04 -10.81
C GLU A 149 4.03 -12.32 -9.96
N GLN A 150 4.82 -12.36 -8.89
CA GLN A 150 4.85 -13.47 -7.93
C GLN A 150 3.49 -13.70 -7.24
N ALA A 151 2.75 -12.64 -6.92
CA ALA A 151 1.41 -12.78 -6.37
C ALA A 151 0.43 -13.38 -7.40
N LYS A 152 0.54 -12.97 -8.66
CA LYS A 152 -0.24 -13.52 -9.77
C LYS A 152 0.10 -14.99 -10.02
N GLU A 153 1.38 -15.34 -10.04
CA GLU A 153 1.83 -16.74 -10.21
C GLU A 153 1.28 -17.64 -9.12
N ARG A 154 1.38 -17.23 -7.85
CA ARG A 154 0.81 -17.98 -6.72
C ARG A 154 -0.71 -18.14 -6.82
N ALA A 155 -1.42 -17.10 -7.27
CA ALA A 155 -2.86 -17.20 -7.49
C ALA A 155 -3.18 -18.20 -8.62
N LEU A 156 -2.45 -18.16 -9.73
CA LEU A 156 -2.61 -19.10 -10.84
C LEU A 156 -2.30 -20.54 -10.43
N GLU A 157 -1.26 -20.75 -9.62
CA GLU A 157 -0.90 -22.06 -9.09
C GLU A 157 -1.99 -22.61 -8.17
N MET A 158 -2.51 -21.78 -7.27
CA MET A 158 -3.66 -22.12 -6.42
C MET A 158 -4.88 -22.49 -7.28
N HIS A 159 -5.20 -21.69 -8.30
CA HIS A 159 -6.29 -21.99 -9.23
C HIS A 159 -6.07 -23.31 -9.99
N ARG A 160 -4.84 -23.61 -10.37
CA ARG A 160 -4.47 -24.86 -11.05
C ARG A 160 -4.65 -26.06 -10.13
N VAL A 161 -4.22 -25.97 -8.87
CA VAL A 161 -4.44 -27.00 -7.85
C VAL A 161 -5.94 -27.23 -7.62
N LEU A 162 -6.72 -26.16 -7.46
CA LEU A 162 -8.17 -26.28 -7.32
C LEU A 162 -8.79 -26.98 -8.53
N ARG A 163 -8.40 -26.59 -9.76
CA ARG A 163 -8.89 -27.21 -11.00
C ARG A 163 -8.54 -28.70 -11.08
N HIS A 164 -7.29 -29.07 -10.77
CA HIS A 164 -6.88 -30.48 -10.78
C HIS A 164 -7.63 -31.32 -9.75
N ARG A 165 -8.00 -30.73 -8.62
CA ARG A 165 -8.79 -31.40 -7.58
C ARG A 165 -10.30 -31.39 -7.87
N GLY A 166 -10.74 -30.87 -9.02
CA GLY A 166 -12.16 -30.67 -9.33
C GLY A 166 -12.85 -29.68 -8.38
N MET A 167 -12.06 -28.91 -7.61
CA MET A 167 -12.55 -27.93 -6.66
C MET A 167 -12.86 -26.61 -7.37
N ARG A 168 -13.93 -25.97 -6.91
CA ARG A 168 -14.45 -24.76 -7.53
C ARG A 168 -13.56 -23.55 -7.23
N GLN A 169 -13.39 -22.67 -8.23
CA GLN A 169 -12.52 -21.48 -8.14
C GLN A 169 -13.24 -20.20 -7.69
N SER A 170 -14.58 -20.19 -7.61
CA SER A 170 -15.37 -18.99 -7.33
C SER A 170 -15.68 -18.85 -5.84
N LEU A 171 -15.61 -17.61 -5.33
CA LEU A 171 -16.04 -17.24 -3.98
C LEU A 171 -17.56 -17.26 -3.78
N HIS A 172 -18.33 -17.39 -4.86
CA HIS A 172 -19.80 -17.42 -4.81
C HIS A 172 -20.32 -18.78 -5.27
N PRO A 173 -21.43 -19.27 -4.68
CA PRO A 173 -22.07 -20.48 -5.14
C PRO A 173 -22.73 -20.22 -6.50
N SER A 174 -23.05 -21.29 -7.22
CA SER A 174 -23.73 -21.19 -8.52
C SER A 174 -25.21 -21.03 -8.25
N VAL A 175 -25.91 -20.44 -9.20
CA VAL A 175 -27.38 -20.43 -9.19
C VAL A 175 -27.91 -21.85 -8.92
N GLY A 176 -28.86 -21.96 -8.00
CA GLY A 176 -29.42 -23.20 -7.48
C GLY A 176 -28.64 -23.86 -6.34
N TYR A 177 -27.55 -23.26 -5.87
CA TYR A 177 -26.70 -23.78 -4.80
C TYR A 177 -26.34 -22.70 -3.78
N ARG A 178 -26.00 -23.13 -2.57
CA ARG A 178 -25.47 -22.27 -1.51
C ARG A 178 -24.28 -22.92 -0.82
N PHE A 179 -23.57 -22.12 -0.03
CA PHE A 179 -22.52 -22.63 0.84
C PHE A 179 -23.06 -22.96 2.21
N GLU A 180 -22.63 -24.09 2.75
CA GLU A 180 -22.90 -24.50 4.11
C GLU A 180 -21.57 -24.79 4.81
N ILE A 181 -21.30 -24.11 5.92
CA ILE A 181 -20.09 -24.31 6.71
C ILE A 181 -20.39 -25.39 7.74
N VAL A 182 -19.72 -26.53 7.64
CA VAL A 182 -19.89 -27.66 8.55
C VAL A 182 -18.56 -27.99 9.25
N PRO A 183 -18.59 -28.62 10.44
CA PRO A 183 -17.38 -29.12 11.08
C PRO A 183 -16.64 -30.12 10.18
N HIS A 184 -15.30 -30.06 10.18
CA HIS A 184 -14.48 -30.99 9.43
C HIS A 184 -14.62 -32.40 10.04
N PRO A 185 -14.97 -33.44 9.26
CA PRO A 185 -15.31 -34.75 9.79
C PRO A 185 -14.14 -35.43 10.51
N GLU A 186 -12.91 -35.22 10.03
CA GLU A 186 -11.70 -35.87 10.56
C GLU A 186 -10.81 -34.96 11.42
N GLN A 187 -11.09 -33.65 11.51
CA GLN A 187 -10.21 -32.67 12.17
C GLN A 187 -11.01 -31.82 13.16
N PRO A 188 -11.05 -32.19 14.45
CA PRO A 188 -11.77 -31.46 15.48
C PRO A 188 -11.35 -29.99 15.52
N GLY A 189 -12.32 -29.08 15.54
CA GLY A 189 -12.09 -27.63 15.59
C GLY A 189 -11.82 -26.94 14.25
N LYS A 190 -11.76 -27.68 13.14
CA LYS A 190 -11.76 -27.10 11.79
C LYS A 190 -13.14 -27.16 11.15
N THR A 191 -13.40 -26.26 10.21
CA THR A 191 -14.62 -26.26 9.39
C THR A 191 -14.27 -26.48 7.92
N ILE A 192 -15.23 -27.03 7.17
CA ILE A 192 -15.20 -27.13 5.72
C ILE A 192 -16.42 -26.42 5.14
N THR A 193 -16.29 -25.88 3.94
CA THR A 193 -17.41 -25.30 3.20
C THR A 193 -17.91 -26.33 2.18
N LEU A 194 -19.15 -26.76 2.34
CA LEU A 194 -19.84 -27.63 1.39
C LEU A 194 -20.70 -26.80 0.44
N VAL A 195 -20.81 -27.25 -0.81
CA VAL A 195 -21.78 -26.72 -1.78
C VAL A 195 -23.01 -27.60 -1.70
N VAL A 196 -24.12 -27.04 -1.23
CA VAL A 196 -25.39 -27.76 -1.08
C VAL A 196 -26.46 -27.14 -2.00
N PRO A 197 -27.45 -27.90 -2.47
CA PRO A 197 -28.55 -27.34 -3.24
C PRO A 197 -29.29 -26.28 -2.42
N ASP A 198 -29.56 -25.13 -3.04
CA ASP A 198 -30.50 -24.16 -2.50
C ASP A 198 -31.88 -24.50 -3.07
N LEU A 199 -32.72 -25.15 -2.27
CA LEU A 199 -34.04 -25.61 -2.72
C LEU A 199 -34.94 -24.46 -3.18
N VAL A 200 -34.76 -23.25 -2.65
CA VAL A 200 -35.54 -22.08 -3.06
C VAL A 200 -35.06 -21.63 -4.44
N ASP A 201 -33.77 -21.35 -4.58
CA ASP A 201 -33.20 -20.85 -5.85
C ASP A 201 -33.30 -21.90 -6.98
N ALA A 202 -33.11 -23.18 -6.65
CA ALA A 202 -33.30 -24.29 -7.58
C ALA A 202 -34.75 -24.39 -8.06
N SER A 203 -35.74 -24.20 -7.17
CA SER A 203 -37.16 -24.22 -7.56
C SER A 203 -37.53 -23.08 -8.51
N ILE A 204 -36.92 -21.90 -8.32
CA ILE A 204 -37.10 -20.75 -9.21
C ILE A 204 -36.53 -21.06 -10.59
N CYS A 205 -35.34 -21.65 -10.67
CA CYS A 205 -34.74 -22.04 -11.96
C CYS A 205 -35.62 -23.03 -12.73
N VAL A 206 -36.19 -24.02 -12.04
CA VAL A 206 -37.13 -24.99 -12.63
C VAL A 206 -38.38 -24.30 -13.16
N GLU A 207 -38.92 -23.33 -12.41
CA GLU A 207 -40.12 -22.59 -12.82
C GLU A 207 -39.86 -21.66 -14.00
N ILE A 208 -38.72 -20.95 -14.03
CA ILE A 208 -38.27 -20.15 -15.18
C ILE A 208 -38.21 -21.03 -16.44
N TRP A 209 -37.58 -22.21 -16.34
CA TRP A 209 -37.47 -23.14 -17.46
C TRP A 209 -38.83 -23.65 -17.92
N ARG A 210 -39.73 -23.97 -16.98
CA ARG A 210 -41.09 -24.42 -17.29
C ARG A 210 -41.87 -23.35 -18.06
N ARG A 211 -41.84 -22.09 -17.62
CA ARG A 211 -42.52 -20.98 -18.29
C ARG A 211 -41.95 -20.71 -19.67
N TYR A 212 -40.63 -20.73 -19.80
CA TYR A 212 -39.95 -20.59 -21.09
C TYR A 212 -40.40 -21.68 -22.08
N LYS A 213 -40.42 -22.95 -21.65
CA LYS A 213 -40.86 -24.08 -22.47
C LYS A 213 -42.33 -23.96 -22.89
N SER A 214 -43.17 -23.33 -22.06
CA SER A 214 -44.58 -23.03 -22.37
C SER A 214 -44.76 -21.82 -23.30
N GLY A 215 -43.69 -21.26 -23.86
CA GLY A 215 -43.73 -20.18 -24.86
C GLY A 215 -43.61 -18.76 -24.30
N TRP A 216 -43.33 -18.61 -23.00
CA TRP A 216 -43.16 -17.29 -22.40
C TRP A 216 -41.80 -16.69 -22.74
N SER A 217 -41.76 -15.38 -23.00
CA SER A 217 -40.52 -14.65 -23.26
C SER A 217 -39.79 -14.31 -21.95
N PHE A 218 -38.46 -14.22 -21.97
CA PHE A 218 -37.65 -13.85 -20.80
C PHE A 218 -38.09 -12.52 -20.13
N PRO A 219 -38.42 -11.44 -20.86
CA PRO A 219 -38.95 -10.22 -20.26
C PRO A 219 -40.23 -10.47 -19.43
N THR A 220 -41.12 -11.34 -19.91
CA THR A 220 -42.38 -11.67 -19.22
C THR A 220 -42.15 -12.52 -17.97
N ILE A 221 -41.10 -13.35 -17.95
CA ILE A 221 -40.75 -14.19 -16.80
C ILE A 221 -40.05 -13.36 -15.70
N ALA A 222 -39.36 -12.27 -16.09
CA ALA A 222 -38.58 -11.43 -15.19
C ALA A 222 -39.39 -10.36 -14.44
N THR A 223 -40.60 -10.05 -14.90
CA THR A 223 -41.62 -9.21 -14.22
C THR A 223 -42.50 -10.03 -13.30
#